data_AF-A0A3Q7Y8K5-F1
#
_entry.id   AF-A0A3Q7Y8K5-F1
#
_cell.length_a   1.000
_cell.length_b   1.000
_cell.length_c   1.000
_cell.angle_alpha   90.00
_cell.angle_beta   90.00
_cell.angle_gamma   90.00
#
_symmetry.space_group_name_H-M   'P 1'
#
loop_
_entity.id
_entity.type
_entity.pdbx_description
1 polymer ?
#
loop_
_entity_poly.entity_id
_entity_poly.type
_entity_poly.pdbx_seq_one_letter_code
_entity_poly.pdbx_strand_id
1 'polypeptide(L)'
;MAKEVMKTHDFTFCDRPSLLLLSILTYNGSDIAFSKYGEKWRQLRKMIVVELLNAKRVQSFRSIREEEVSDLVKSIYESEGSVVNLTKMIYSMTYGITGRAAFGKKNQQQQVFISAFEKILIILGGFCIADLFPSIKILLERVSSTKTKFEKLCRETDGILQDIINDHKNSDKEARDEDLVDVLLKLQQENKHSKNPLTDDNIKSVIQAGDALDWW
;
A
#
# COMPACT_ATOMS: atom_id res chain seq x y z
N MET A 1 15.94 -21.52 -14.27
CA MET A 1 14.73 -20.72 -14.56
C MET A 1 14.57 -19.48 -13.68
N ALA A 2 14.13 -19.55 -12.41
CA ALA A 2 13.85 -18.32 -11.62
C ALA A 2 15.04 -17.35 -11.52
N LYS A 3 16.25 -17.85 -11.24
CA LYS A 3 17.48 -17.04 -11.22
C LYS A 3 17.80 -16.39 -12.58
N GLU A 4 17.54 -17.10 -13.68
CA GLU A 4 17.82 -16.58 -15.02
C GLU A 4 16.86 -15.45 -15.38
N VAL A 5 15.59 -15.55 -14.98
CA VAL A 5 14.58 -14.51 -15.20
C VAL A 5 14.82 -13.30 -14.31
N MET A 6 15.06 -13.50 -13.01
CA MET A 6 15.10 -12.41 -12.04
C MET A 6 16.49 -11.78 -11.83
N LYS A 7 17.57 -12.37 -12.38
CA LYS A 7 18.93 -11.81 -12.26
C LYS A 7 19.65 -11.70 -13.60
N THR A 8 19.65 -12.76 -14.41
CA THR A 8 20.45 -12.79 -15.65
C THR A 8 19.79 -11.97 -16.76
N HIS A 9 18.46 -12.03 -16.88
CA HIS A 9 17.66 -11.33 -17.88
C HIS A 9 16.62 -10.42 -17.22
N ASP A 10 16.93 -9.88 -16.05
CA ASP A 10 16.01 -9.09 -15.24
C ASP A 10 15.42 -7.90 -16.00
N PHE A 11 16.23 -7.21 -16.79
CA PHE A 11 15.80 -6.10 -17.64
C PHE A 11 14.77 -6.53 -18.70
N THR A 12 14.87 -7.75 -19.24
CA THR A 12 13.91 -8.28 -20.22
C THR A 12 12.56 -8.60 -19.57
N PHE A 13 12.56 -9.04 -18.31
CA PHE A 13 11.37 -9.49 -17.59
C PHE A 13 10.90 -8.50 -16.49
N CYS A 14 11.44 -7.28 -16.47
CA CYS A 14 11.11 -6.32 -15.42
C CYS A 14 9.73 -5.68 -15.60
N ASP A 15 9.16 -5.72 -16.81
CA ASP A 15 7.88 -5.08 -17.09
C ASP A 15 6.70 -5.81 -16.44
N ARG A 16 5.64 -5.07 -16.11
CA ARG A 16 4.47 -5.59 -15.40
C ARG A 16 3.26 -5.72 -16.33
N PRO A 17 2.51 -6.84 -16.26
CA PRO A 17 1.29 -6.98 -17.03
C PRO A 17 0.24 -5.98 -16.57
N SER A 18 -0.50 -5.40 -17.51
CA SER A 18 -1.61 -4.50 -17.21
C SER A 18 -2.87 -5.31 -16.93
N LEU A 19 -3.12 -5.58 -15.64
CA LEU A 19 -4.34 -6.24 -15.18
C LEU A 19 -5.44 -5.22 -14.90
N LEU A 20 -6.68 -5.56 -15.21
CA LEU A 20 -7.81 -4.64 -15.11
C LEU A 20 -7.99 -4.09 -13.69
N LEU A 21 -8.14 -4.97 -12.69
CA LEU A 21 -8.42 -4.53 -11.32
C LEU A 21 -7.23 -3.77 -10.72
N LEU A 22 -5.99 -4.20 -11.02
CA LEU A 22 -4.80 -3.48 -10.59
C LEU A 22 -4.70 -2.10 -11.22
N SER A 23 -5.09 -1.93 -12.48
CA SER A 23 -5.10 -0.60 -13.11
C SER A 23 -6.09 0.36 -12.44
N ILE A 24 -7.21 -0.15 -11.93
CA ILE A 24 -8.19 0.66 -11.18
C ILE A 24 -7.63 1.02 -9.80
N LEU A 25 -7.04 0.05 -9.08
CA LEU A 25 -6.49 0.28 -7.75
C LEU A 25 -5.31 1.26 -7.78
N THR A 26 -4.38 1.06 -8.72
CA THR A 26 -3.08 1.75 -8.75
C THR A 26 -3.10 3.03 -9.56
N TYR A 27 -4.28 3.60 -9.85
CA TYR A 27 -4.41 4.82 -10.66
C TYR A 27 -3.67 4.69 -12.00
N ASN A 28 -4.00 3.63 -12.74
CA ASN A 28 -3.42 3.26 -14.02
C ASN A 28 -1.91 2.96 -13.98
N GLY A 29 -1.45 2.25 -12.94
CA GLY A 29 -0.04 1.86 -12.81
C GLY A 29 0.86 3.00 -12.35
N SER A 30 0.41 3.74 -11.33
CA SER A 30 1.15 4.81 -10.68
C SER A 30 1.95 4.35 -9.46
N ASP A 31 1.80 3.08 -9.06
CA ASP A 31 2.43 2.45 -7.90
C ASP A 31 3.84 1.91 -8.20
N ILE A 32 4.49 1.26 -7.23
CA ILE A 32 5.84 0.68 -7.38
C ILE A 32 5.85 -0.82 -7.74
N ALA A 33 4.76 -1.55 -7.47
CA ALA A 33 4.68 -3.00 -7.61
C ALA A 33 4.16 -3.45 -8.99
N PHE A 34 3.18 -2.74 -9.55
CA PHE A 34 2.43 -3.12 -10.75
C PHE A 34 2.54 -2.14 -11.92
N SER A 35 3.25 -1.03 -11.73
CA SER A 35 3.54 -0.10 -12.82
C SER A 35 4.55 -0.67 -13.81
N LYS A 36 4.45 -0.19 -15.05
CA LYS A 36 5.38 -0.56 -16.11
C LYS A 36 6.77 0.02 -15.86
N TYR A 37 7.79 -0.73 -16.23
CA TYR A 37 9.15 -0.25 -16.09
C TYR A 37 9.39 0.97 -16.99
N GLY A 38 9.96 2.03 -16.42
CA GLY A 38 10.23 3.27 -17.13
C GLY A 38 10.89 4.33 -16.27
N GLU A 39 11.18 5.49 -16.85
CA GLU A 39 11.83 6.62 -16.15
C GLU A 39 11.07 7.03 -14.88
N LYS A 40 9.73 7.16 -14.98
CA LYS A 40 8.84 7.50 -13.85
C LYS A 40 8.95 6.47 -12.71
N TRP A 41 8.85 5.18 -13.04
CA TRP A 41 8.98 4.11 -12.04
C TRP A 41 10.35 4.10 -11.38
N ARG A 42 11.43 4.25 -12.16
CA ARG A 42 12.79 4.29 -11.62
C ARG A 42 12.99 5.47 -10.67
N GLN A 43 12.43 6.63 -11.02
CA GLN A 43 12.47 7.83 -10.17
C GLN A 43 11.71 7.60 -8.87
N LEU A 44 10.47 7.12 -8.94
CA LEU A 44 9.63 6.82 -7.78
C LEU A 44 10.29 5.77 -6.87
N ARG A 45 10.77 4.66 -7.43
CA ARG A 45 11.49 3.61 -6.71
C ARG A 45 12.74 4.15 -6.02
N LYS A 46 13.52 5.00 -6.69
CA LYS A 46 14.71 5.61 -6.08
C LYS A 46 14.33 6.46 -4.86
N MET A 47 13.31 7.31 -4.99
CA MET A 47 12.84 8.15 -3.88
C MET A 47 12.36 7.30 -2.70
N ILE A 48 11.54 6.27 -2.95
CA ILE A 48 11.04 5.37 -1.91
C ILE A 48 12.20 4.62 -1.22
N VAL A 49 13.13 4.05 -1.98
CA VAL A 49 14.25 3.30 -1.40
C VAL A 49 15.15 4.21 -0.54
N VAL A 50 15.42 5.42 -1.02
CA VAL A 50 16.33 6.35 -0.34
C VAL A 50 15.68 6.96 0.90
N GLU A 51 14.41 7.36 0.85
CA GLU A 51 13.78 8.10 1.96
C GLU A 51 12.98 7.22 2.92
N LEU A 52 12.42 6.11 2.42
CA LEU A 52 11.45 5.29 3.17
C LEU A 52 12.00 3.94 3.60
N LEU A 53 12.77 3.29 2.73
CA LEU A 53 13.29 1.94 2.99
C LEU A 53 14.76 1.92 3.42
N ASN A 54 15.31 3.08 3.80
CA ASN A 54 16.66 3.15 4.33
C ASN A 54 16.72 2.63 5.79
N ALA A 55 17.90 2.16 6.20
CA ALA A 55 18.09 1.56 7.52
C ALA A 55 17.75 2.52 8.67
N LYS A 56 18.02 3.82 8.51
CA LYS A 56 17.73 4.85 9.53
C LYS A 56 16.22 5.00 9.74
N ARG A 57 15.43 5.04 8.66
CA ARG A 57 13.96 5.12 8.71
C ARG A 57 13.34 3.84 9.26
N VAL A 58 13.82 2.67 8.82
CA VAL A 58 13.36 1.39 9.39
C VAL A 58 13.62 1.32 10.90
N GLN A 59 14.75 1.87 11.36
CA GLN A 59 15.07 1.97 12.78
C GLN A 59 14.24 3.00 13.53
N SER A 60 13.81 4.11 12.90
CA SER A 60 12.95 5.10 13.59
C SER A 60 11.59 4.53 13.98
N PHE A 61 11.08 3.54 13.24
CA PHE A 61 9.84 2.82 13.58
C PHE A 61 10.03 1.70 14.62
N ARG A 62 11.18 1.64 15.29
CA ARG A 62 11.46 0.60 16.29
C ARG A 62 10.48 0.65 17.47
N SER A 63 10.20 1.84 18.00
CA SER A 63 9.26 2.01 19.12
C SER A 63 7.87 1.49 18.78
N ILE A 64 7.37 1.78 17.58
CA ILE A 64 6.09 1.26 17.07
C ILE A 64 6.09 -0.27 17.12
N ARG A 65 7.12 -0.93 16.60
CA ARG A 65 7.20 -2.40 16.62
C ARG A 65 7.26 -2.97 18.03
N GLU A 66 8.07 -2.37 18.90
CA GLU A 66 8.19 -2.82 20.29
C GLU A 66 6.87 -2.68 21.06
N GLU A 67 6.14 -1.58 20.85
CA GLU A 67 4.81 -1.36 21.44
C GLU A 67 3.78 -2.37 20.92
N GLU A 68 3.65 -2.56 19.60
CA GLU A 68 2.66 -3.49 19.04
C GLU A 68 2.94 -4.95 19.43
N VAL A 69 4.23 -5.34 19.52
CA VAL A 69 4.63 -6.67 20.00
C VAL A 69 4.34 -6.82 21.49
N SER A 70 4.59 -5.79 22.29
CA SER A 70 4.27 -5.79 23.73
C SER A 70 2.77 -5.96 23.96
N ASP A 71 1.93 -5.24 23.20
CA ASP A 71 0.48 -5.35 23.25
C ASP A 71 0.00 -6.76 22.86
N LEU A 72 0.61 -7.36 21.84
CA LEU A 72 0.34 -8.74 21.43
C LEU A 72 0.67 -9.73 22.56
N VAL A 73 1.87 -9.66 23.14
CA VAL A 73 2.32 -10.56 24.21
C VAL A 73 1.41 -10.42 25.44
N LYS A 74 1.07 -9.18 25.81
CA LYS A 74 0.13 -8.90 26.90
C LYS A 74 -1.24 -9.53 26.64
N SER A 75 -1.78 -9.38 25.44
CA SER A 75 -3.08 -9.96 25.06
C SER A 75 -3.07 -11.50 25.12
N ILE A 76 -1.95 -12.13 24.76
CA ILE A 76 -1.78 -13.59 24.88
C ILE A 76 -1.73 -14.00 26.35
N TYR A 77 -0.94 -13.29 27.17
CA TYR A 77 -0.82 -13.55 28.60
C TYR A 77 -2.16 -13.42 29.33
N GLU A 78 -2.93 -12.37 29.03
CA GLU A 78 -4.27 -12.14 29.60
C GLU A 78 -5.30 -13.20 29.17
N SER A 79 -5.01 -13.95 28.11
CA SER A 79 -5.87 -15.04 27.61
C SER A 79 -5.47 -16.42 28.15
N GLU A 80 -4.70 -16.48 29.23
CA GLU A 80 -4.28 -17.74 29.87
C GLU A 80 -5.49 -18.66 30.13
N GLY A 81 -5.35 -19.94 29.78
CA GLY A 81 -6.41 -20.94 29.92
C GLY A 81 -7.52 -20.88 28.86
N SER A 82 -7.48 -19.91 27.93
CA SER A 82 -8.45 -19.78 26.83
C SER A 82 -7.86 -20.17 25.48
N VAL A 83 -8.71 -20.62 24.55
CA VAL A 83 -8.31 -20.83 23.14
C VAL A 83 -8.26 -19.48 22.43
N VAL A 84 -7.11 -19.12 21.89
CA VAL A 84 -6.89 -17.86 21.16
C VAL A 84 -6.69 -18.08 19.66
N ASN A 85 -7.09 -17.09 18.85
CA ASN A 85 -6.83 -17.07 17.41
C ASN A 85 -5.58 -16.24 17.11
N LEU A 86 -4.41 -16.90 17.08
CA LEU A 86 -3.12 -16.23 16.83
C LEU A 86 -3.06 -15.55 15.46
N THR A 87 -3.69 -16.12 14.43
CA THR A 87 -3.74 -15.51 13.10
C THR A 87 -4.36 -14.11 13.15
N LYS A 88 -5.50 -13.96 13.82
CA LYS A 88 -6.16 -12.65 13.98
C LYS A 88 -5.30 -11.68 14.78
N MET A 89 -4.63 -12.16 15.84
CA MET A 89 -3.78 -11.32 16.68
C MET A 89 -2.53 -10.83 15.93
N ILE A 90 -1.90 -11.70 15.13
CA ILE A 90 -0.74 -11.36 14.29
C ILE A 90 -1.14 -10.36 13.19
N TYR A 91 -2.30 -10.56 12.53
CA TYR A 91 -2.81 -9.58 11.58
C TYR A 91 -3.03 -8.22 12.24
N SER A 92 -3.70 -8.19 13.40
CA SER A 92 -3.91 -6.95 14.13
C SER A 92 -2.61 -6.23 14.49
N MET A 93 -1.58 -6.98 14.92
CA MET A 93 -0.26 -6.42 15.21
C MET A 93 0.40 -5.88 13.93
N THR A 94 0.37 -6.64 12.84
CA THR A 94 1.00 -6.26 11.57
C THR A 94 0.35 -4.98 11.01
N TYR A 95 -0.98 -4.93 10.96
CA TYR A 95 -1.72 -3.72 10.56
C TYR A 95 -1.53 -2.55 11.52
N GLY A 96 -1.35 -2.83 12.82
CA GLY A 96 -0.97 -1.84 13.81
C GLY A 96 0.37 -1.20 13.49
N ILE A 97 1.38 -2.02 13.20
CA ILE A 97 2.73 -1.57 12.83
C ILE A 97 2.69 -0.76 11.52
N THR A 98 2.11 -1.33 10.46
CA THR A 98 2.17 -0.76 9.11
C THR A 98 1.35 0.52 9.04
N GLY A 99 0.13 0.51 9.56
CA GLY A 99 -0.70 1.71 9.56
C GLY A 99 -0.17 2.82 10.46
N ARG A 100 0.55 2.50 11.57
CA ARG A 100 1.23 3.54 12.37
C ARG A 100 2.47 4.08 11.69
N ALA A 101 3.23 3.23 11.00
CA ALA A 101 4.35 3.70 10.18
C ALA A 101 3.87 4.55 9.00
N ALA A 102 2.70 4.22 8.44
CA ALA A 102 2.11 4.90 7.30
C ALA A 102 1.46 6.24 7.68
N PHE A 103 0.62 6.25 8.73
CA PHE A 103 -0.28 7.35 9.06
C PHE A 103 -0.03 7.98 10.44
N GLY A 104 1.04 7.56 11.13
CA GLY A 104 1.39 8.04 12.45
C GLY A 104 0.61 7.34 13.59
N LYS A 105 -0.29 8.05 14.26
CA LYS A 105 -0.99 7.52 15.44
C LYS A 105 -2.20 6.67 15.06
N LYS A 106 -2.48 5.65 15.89
CA LYS A 106 -3.73 4.85 15.81
C LYS A 106 -4.94 5.78 15.81
N ASN A 107 -5.66 5.81 14.69
CA ASN A 107 -6.86 6.62 14.53
C ASN A 107 -8.00 5.82 13.86
N GLN A 108 -9.21 6.39 13.87
CA GLN A 108 -10.38 5.71 13.29
C GLN A 108 -10.26 5.56 11.77
N GLN A 109 -9.72 6.56 11.06
CA GLN A 109 -9.54 6.53 9.60
C GLN A 109 -8.62 5.37 9.17
N GLN A 110 -7.53 5.13 9.89
CA GLN A 110 -6.59 4.02 9.69
C GLN A 110 -7.31 2.67 9.80
N GLN A 111 -8.13 2.48 10.83
CA GLN A 111 -8.86 1.22 11.02
C GLN A 111 -9.90 0.99 9.90
N VAL A 112 -10.60 2.06 9.49
CA VAL A 112 -11.54 2.00 8.36
C VAL A 112 -10.80 1.69 7.06
N PHE A 113 -9.64 2.31 6.83
CA PHE A 113 -8.78 2.05 5.68
C PHE A 113 -8.32 0.59 5.64
N ILE A 114 -7.73 0.06 6.72
CA ILE A 114 -7.26 -1.33 6.80
C ILE A 114 -8.40 -2.30 6.46
N SER A 115 -9.59 -2.12 7.05
CA SER A 115 -10.73 -2.99 6.79
C SER A 115 -11.27 -2.91 5.36
N ALA A 116 -11.23 -1.72 4.75
CA ALA A 116 -11.58 -1.55 3.34
C ALA A 116 -10.54 -2.23 2.42
N PHE A 117 -9.26 -2.07 2.75
CA PHE A 117 -8.15 -2.60 1.98
C PHE A 117 -8.06 -4.14 2.04
N GLU A 118 -8.34 -4.75 3.18
CA GLU A 118 -8.49 -6.22 3.31
C GLU A 118 -9.52 -6.78 2.30
N LYS A 119 -10.66 -6.09 2.13
CA LYS A 119 -11.70 -6.50 1.16
C LYS A 119 -11.21 -6.37 -0.28
N ILE A 120 -10.38 -5.36 -0.58
CA ILE A 120 -9.74 -5.19 -1.88
C ILE A 120 -8.78 -6.37 -2.13
N LEU A 121 -7.93 -6.73 -1.16
CA LEU A 121 -6.99 -7.84 -1.29
C LEU A 121 -7.69 -9.18 -1.52
N ILE A 122 -8.83 -9.43 -0.85
CA ILE A 122 -9.64 -10.64 -1.09
C ILE A 122 -10.14 -10.70 -2.54
N ILE A 123 -10.60 -9.58 -3.11
CA ILE A 123 -11.06 -9.55 -4.50
C ILE A 123 -9.89 -9.71 -5.47
N LEU A 124 -8.74 -9.08 -5.19
CA LEU A 124 -7.53 -9.20 -6.01
C LEU A 124 -6.91 -10.59 -6.00
N GLY A 125 -6.96 -11.29 -4.87
CA GLY A 125 -6.57 -12.70 -4.77
C GLY A 125 -7.52 -13.63 -5.54
N GLY A 126 -8.70 -13.13 -5.90
CA GLY A 126 -9.66 -13.80 -6.77
C GLY A 126 -9.26 -13.76 -8.24
N PHE A 127 -9.84 -14.67 -9.01
CA PHE A 127 -9.53 -14.81 -10.43
C PHE A 127 -10.36 -13.87 -11.30
N CYS A 128 -9.73 -13.04 -12.14
CA CYS A 128 -10.42 -12.17 -13.11
C CYS A 128 -10.40 -12.79 -14.51
N ILE A 129 -11.55 -13.32 -14.96
CA ILE A 129 -11.67 -13.98 -16.30
C ILE A 129 -11.35 -13.01 -17.44
N ALA A 130 -11.63 -11.71 -17.27
CA ALA A 130 -11.33 -10.69 -18.29
C ALA A 130 -9.83 -10.54 -18.59
N ASP A 131 -8.97 -10.90 -17.63
CA ASP A 131 -7.51 -10.85 -17.81
C ASP A 131 -6.97 -12.08 -18.55
N LEU A 132 -7.70 -13.21 -18.56
CA LEU A 132 -7.35 -14.41 -19.36
C LEU A 132 -7.81 -14.36 -20.82
N PHE A 133 -8.95 -13.71 -21.07
CA PHE A 133 -9.58 -13.71 -22.38
C PHE A 133 -9.71 -12.28 -22.92
N PRO A 134 -8.60 -11.67 -23.41
CA PRO A 134 -8.59 -10.30 -23.91
C PRO A 134 -9.62 -10.06 -25.02
N SER A 135 -9.93 -11.07 -25.82
CA SER A 135 -10.85 -11.01 -26.96
C SER A 135 -12.31 -10.69 -26.56
N ILE A 136 -12.72 -11.05 -25.34
CA ILE A 136 -14.07 -10.77 -24.80
C ILE A 136 -14.03 -9.80 -23.61
N LYS A 137 -12.88 -9.16 -23.37
CA LYS A 137 -12.63 -8.26 -22.24
C LYS A 137 -13.70 -7.18 -22.09
N ILE A 138 -14.04 -6.47 -23.17
CA ILE A 138 -15.05 -5.39 -23.15
C ILE A 138 -16.41 -5.89 -22.66
N LEU A 139 -16.80 -7.10 -23.05
CA LEU A 139 -18.10 -7.69 -22.70
C LEU A 139 -18.10 -8.16 -21.24
N LEU A 140 -17.04 -8.85 -20.81
CA LEU A 140 -16.86 -9.28 -19.42
C LEU A 140 -16.74 -8.11 -18.45
N GLU A 141 -16.02 -7.05 -18.85
CA GLU A 141 -15.89 -5.83 -18.07
C GLU A 141 -17.23 -5.14 -17.81
N ARG A 142 -18.13 -5.14 -18.80
CA ARG A 142 -19.41 -4.47 -18.70
C ARG A 142 -20.42 -5.21 -17.83
N VAL A 143 -20.29 -6.54 -17.73
CA VAL A 143 -21.23 -7.42 -17.03
C VAL A 143 -20.72 -7.83 -15.64
N SER A 144 -19.44 -7.56 -15.32
CA SER A 144 -18.82 -7.99 -14.07
C SER A 144 -19.33 -7.22 -12.85
N SER A 145 -20.20 -7.86 -12.07
CA SER A 145 -20.61 -7.37 -10.74
C SER A 145 -19.41 -7.24 -9.79
N THR A 146 -18.39 -8.10 -9.95
CA THR A 146 -17.13 -8.05 -9.21
C THR A 146 -16.37 -6.75 -9.49
N LYS A 147 -16.31 -6.30 -10.77
CA LYS A 147 -15.70 -5.02 -11.14
C LYS A 147 -16.40 -3.85 -10.45
N THR A 148 -17.73 -3.80 -10.52
CA THR A 148 -18.51 -2.72 -9.86
C THR A 148 -18.32 -2.70 -8.35
N LYS A 149 -18.30 -3.87 -7.69
CA LYS A 149 -18.02 -3.98 -6.25
C LYS A 149 -16.60 -3.51 -5.92
N PHE A 150 -15.63 -3.89 -6.73
CA PHE A 150 -14.24 -3.49 -6.60
C PHE A 150 -14.07 -1.97 -6.74
N GLU A 151 -14.64 -1.37 -7.79
CA GLU A 151 -14.62 0.08 -8.02
C GLU A 151 -15.23 0.85 -6.85
N LYS A 152 -16.31 0.32 -6.25
CA LYS A 152 -16.91 0.93 -5.07
C LYS A 152 -15.93 0.96 -3.89
N LEU A 153 -15.26 -0.16 -3.61
CA LEU A 153 -14.25 -0.25 -2.55
C LEU A 153 -13.04 0.65 -2.83
N CYS A 154 -12.59 0.72 -4.10
CA CYS A 154 -11.52 1.64 -4.50
C CYS A 154 -11.92 3.10 -4.27
N ARG A 155 -13.15 3.50 -4.59
CA ARG A 155 -13.65 4.87 -4.31
C ARG A 155 -13.74 5.17 -2.82
N GLU A 156 -14.23 4.23 -2.02
CA GLU A 156 -14.28 4.38 -0.55
C GLU A 156 -12.87 4.54 0.03
N THR A 157 -11.92 3.72 -0.43
CA THR A 157 -10.51 3.76 -0.01
C THR A 157 -9.80 5.04 -0.46
N ASP A 158 -10.07 5.49 -1.70
CA ASP A 158 -9.54 6.74 -2.25
C ASP A 158 -9.97 7.95 -1.42
N GLY A 159 -11.25 8.01 -1.03
CA GLY A 159 -11.77 9.06 -0.15
C GLY A 159 -11.05 9.10 1.19
N ILE A 160 -10.90 7.94 1.85
CA ILE A 160 -10.21 7.86 3.15
C ILE A 160 -8.75 8.32 3.03
N LEU A 161 -8.04 7.88 1.99
CA LEU A 161 -6.65 8.30 1.77
C LEU A 161 -6.54 9.79 1.46
N GLN A 162 -7.50 10.34 0.72
CA GLN A 162 -7.53 11.77 0.42
C GLN A 162 -7.75 12.58 1.70
N ASP A 163 -8.64 12.14 2.58
CA ASP A 163 -8.87 12.76 3.90
C ASP A 163 -7.58 12.74 4.72
N ILE A 164 -6.91 11.58 4.81
CA ILE A 164 -5.61 11.44 5.50
C ILE A 164 -4.57 12.42 4.93
N ILE A 165 -4.44 12.50 3.60
CA ILE A 165 -3.50 13.41 2.93
C ILE A 165 -3.82 14.87 3.28
N ASN A 166 -5.10 15.24 3.24
CA ASN A 166 -5.55 16.60 3.56
C ASN A 166 -5.26 16.94 5.03
N ASP A 167 -5.51 16.01 5.95
CA ASP A 167 -5.22 16.17 7.37
C ASP A 167 -3.71 16.41 7.59
N HIS A 168 -2.84 15.68 6.89
CA HIS A 168 -1.38 15.86 6.99
C HIS A 168 -0.90 17.17 6.33
N LYS A 169 -1.58 17.65 5.29
CA LYS A 169 -1.29 18.96 4.68
C LYS A 169 -1.65 20.12 5.60
N ASN A 170 -2.66 19.95 6.45
CA ASN A 170 -3.20 21.00 7.31
C ASN A 170 -2.72 20.92 8.78
N SER A 171 -2.08 19.82 9.18
CA SER A 171 -1.58 19.65 10.55
C SER A 171 -0.26 20.41 10.80
N ASP A 172 -0.11 20.93 12.02
CA ASP A 172 1.13 21.58 12.44
C ASP A 172 2.25 20.54 12.69
N LYS A 173 3.34 20.64 11.92
CA LYS A 173 4.36 19.58 11.80
C LYS A 173 5.32 19.52 12.99
N GLU A 174 5.31 20.53 13.86
CA GLU A 174 6.29 20.65 14.94
C GLU A 174 6.01 19.75 16.16
N ALA A 175 4.82 19.12 16.22
CA ALA A 175 4.37 18.36 17.40
C ALA A 175 4.34 16.83 17.23
N ARG A 176 4.74 16.28 16.06
CA ARG A 176 4.68 14.84 15.81
C ARG A 176 5.94 14.27 15.15
N ASP A 177 6.21 13.00 15.44
CA ASP A 177 7.18 12.22 14.69
C ASP A 177 6.74 12.08 13.23
N GLU A 178 7.69 12.19 12.30
CA GLU A 178 7.44 12.13 10.86
C GLU A 178 7.08 10.70 10.41
N ASP A 179 5.89 10.55 9.81
CA ASP A 179 5.39 9.31 9.21
C ASP A 179 5.61 9.23 7.68
N LEU A 180 5.22 8.11 7.06
CA LEU A 180 5.35 7.89 5.62
C LEU A 180 4.64 8.96 4.78
N VAL A 181 3.43 9.38 5.17
CA VAL A 181 2.66 10.39 4.45
C VAL A 181 3.39 11.72 4.47
N ASP A 182 3.94 12.13 5.62
CA ASP A 182 4.74 13.34 5.75
C ASP A 182 5.95 13.35 4.81
N VAL A 183 6.66 12.22 4.70
CA VAL A 183 7.83 12.09 3.81
C VAL A 183 7.42 12.16 2.35
N LEU A 184 6.36 11.46 1.97
CA LEU A 184 5.84 11.47 0.60
C LEU A 184 5.35 12.87 0.19
N LEU A 185 4.74 13.62 1.12
CA LEU A 185 4.36 15.01 0.90
C LEU A 185 5.57 15.95 0.75
N LYS A 186 6.64 15.76 1.54
CA LYS A 186 7.89 16.51 1.36
C LYS A 186 8.52 16.24 0.00
N LEU A 187 8.62 14.96 -0.39
CA LEU A 187 9.09 14.55 -1.71
C LEU A 187 8.23 15.14 -2.84
N GLN A 188 6.91 15.19 -2.66
CA GLN A 188 6.00 15.83 -3.61
C GLN A 188 6.31 17.32 -3.78
N GLN A 189 6.56 18.04 -2.68
CA GLN A 189 6.92 19.46 -2.72
C GLN A 189 8.26 19.71 -3.38
N GLU A 190 9.28 18.91 -3.03
CA GLU A 190 10.62 18.99 -3.63
C GLU A 190 10.61 18.65 -5.13
N ASN A 191 9.75 17.72 -5.54
CA ASN A 191 9.65 17.27 -6.93
C ASN A 191 8.70 18.11 -7.79
N LYS A 192 8.08 19.17 -7.25
CA LYS A 192 7.02 19.95 -7.92
C LYS A 192 7.43 20.52 -9.29
N HIS A 193 8.71 20.84 -9.49
CA HIS A 193 9.25 21.41 -10.73
C HIS A 193 9.94 20.36 -11.63
N SER A 194 9.88 19.09 -11.27
CA SER A 194 10.43 18.00 -12.09
C SER A 194 9.60 17.78 -13.35
N LYS A 195 10.21 17.13 -14.36
CA LYS A 195 9.54 16.66 -15.57
C LYS A 195 8.38 15.69 -15.27
N ASN A 196 8.46 14.97 -14.16
CA ASN A 196 7.46 14.01 -13.70
C ASN A 196 7.15 14.26 -12.21
N PRO A 197 6.33 15.28 -11.88
CA PRO A 197 6.02 15.60 -10.49
C PRO A 197 5.17 14.49 -9.86
N LEU A 198 5.37 14.26 -8.57
CA LEU A 198 4.52 13.37 -7.79
C LEU A 198 3.14 14.00 -7.60
N THR A 199 2.09 13.21 -7.76
CA THR A 199 0.70 13.61 -7.49
C THR A 199 0.20 12.96 -6.20
N ASP A 200 -0.95 13.42 -5.69
CA ASP A 200 -1.62 12.75 -4.57
C ASP A 200 -1.94 11.29 -4.93
N ASP A 201 -2.30 11.01 -6.18
CA ASP A 201 -2.52 9.63 -6.66
C ASP A 201 -1.25 8.77 -6.56
N ASN A 202 -0.06 9.34 -6.82
CA ASN A 202 1.19 8.62 -6.57
C ASN A 202 1.36 8.29 -5.09
N ILE A 203 1.09 9.25 -4.19
CA ILE A 203 1.18 9.02 -2.73
C ILE A 203 0.20 7.92 -2.31
N LYS A 204 -1.07 8.01 -2.72
CA LYS A 204 -2.12 7.02 -2.45
C LYS A 204 -1.73 5.63 -2.95
N SER A 205 -1.19 5.55 -4.17
CA SER A 205 -0.76 4.29 -4.77
C SER A 205 0.42 3.64 -4.03
N VAL A 206 1.34 4.44 -3.49
CA VAL A 206 2.49 3.93 -2.72
C VAL A 206 2.06 3.39 -1.37
N ILE A 207 1.13 4.07 -0.69
CA ILE A 207 0.54 3.61 0.58
C ILE A 207 -0.16 2.27 0.37
N GLN A 208 -1.02 2.17 -0.66
CA GLN A 208 -1.70 0.92 -1.02
C GLN A 208 -0.72 -0.21 -1.39
N ALA A 209 0.39 0.11 -2.05
CA ALA A 209 1.41 -0.88 -2.38
C ALA A 209 2.21 -1.35 -1.15
N GLY A 210 2.46 -0.46 -0.18
CA GLY A 210 3.14 -0.78 1.07
C GLY A 210 2.45 -1.88 1.86
N ASP A 211 1.14 -1.76 2.07
CA ASP A 211 0.35 -2.76 2.81
C ASP A 211 0.16 -4.08 2.02
N ALA A 212 0.35 -4.06 0.70
CA ALA A 212 0.35 -5.26 -0.14
C ALA A 212 1.70 -5.99 -0.14
N LEU A 213 2.79 -5.32 0.27
CA LEU A 213 4.14 -5.88 0.34
C LEU A 213 4.41 -6.67 1.63
N ASP A 214 3.58 -6.54 2.67
CA ASP A 214 3.67 -7.35 3.90
C ASP A 214 3.24 -8.82 3.71
N TRP A 215 2.83 -9.20 2.49
CA TRP A 215 2.36 -10.55 2.14
C TRP A 215 3.38 -11.38 1.36
N TRP A 216 4.66 -10.98 1.34
CA TRP A 216 5.76 -11.73 0.70
C TRP A 216 7.03 -11.78 1.55
#